data_AF-C0VI63-F1
#
_entry.id   AF-C0VI63-F1
#
_cell.length_a   1.000
_cell.length_b   1.000
_cell.length_c   1.000
_cell.angle_alpha   90.00
_cell.angle_beta   90.00
_cell.angle_gamma   90.00
#
_symmetry.space_group_name_H-M   'P 1'
#
loop_
_entity.id
_entity.type
_entity.pdbx_description
1 polymer ?
#
loop_
_entity_poly.entity_id
_entity_poly.type
_entity_poly.pdbx_seq_one_letter_code
_entity_poly.pdbx_strand_id
1 'polypeptide(L)'
;IKDNQKFRSKLDGDSTDNLLRVNKADHEYLLNSSSPEPKQGELQYEFVQLHLKENQVLSASAGLDSRKAPEQLQSTLLQCNFS
;
A
#
# COMPACT_ATOMS: atom_id res chain seq x y z
N ILE A 1 17.13 20.80 -5.29
CA ILE A 1 16.58 19.84 -6.29
C ILE A 1 16.56 18.46 -5.65
N LYS A 2 15.38 17.81 -5.66
CA LYS A 2 15.01 16.45 -5.18
C LYS A 2 14.33 16.32 -3.81
N ASP A 3 13.30 17.15 -3.59
CA ASP A 3 12.13 16.76 -2.79
C ASP A 3 11.31 15.69 -3.54
N ASN A 4 10.73 14.71 -2.83
CA ASN A 4 9.90 13.59 -3.33
C ASN A 4 10.57 12.39 -4.03
N GLN A 5 11.73 11.94 -3.56
CA GLN A 5 12.16 10.57 -3.89
C GLN A 5 11.31 9.53 -3.12
N LYS A 6 10.35 8.93 -3.82
CA LYS A 6 9.64 7.72 -3.39
C LYS A 6 10.54 6.51 -3.66
N PHE A 7 10.93 5.81 -2.61
CA PHE A 7 11.71 4.57 -2.71
C PHE A 7 10.71 3.42 -2.84
N ARG A 8 10.82 2.65 -3.92
CA ARG A 8 9.97 1.48 -4.18
C ARG A 8 10.87 0.25 -4.24
N SER A 9 10.83 -0.59 -3.22
CA SER A 9 11.41 -1.92 -3.27
C SER A 9 10.40 -2.84 -3.95
N LYS A 10 10.75 -3.39 -5.11
CA LYS A 10 9.99 -4.44 -5.78
C LYS A 10 10.65 -5.76 -5.37
N LEU A 11 9.98 -6.58 -4.58
CA LEU A 11 10.45 -7.92 -4.25
C LEU A 11 10.15 -8.84 -5.43
N ASP A 12 10.91 -8.77 -6.51
CA ASP A 12 10.72 -9.54 -7.75
C ASP A 12 9.63 -9.01 -8.71
N GLY A 13 9.76 -9.40 -9.98
CA GLY A 13 8.94 -8.90 -11.10
C GLY A 13 7.43 -9.08 -10.93
N ASP A 14 7.06 -10.12 -10.16
CA ASP A 14 5.70 -10.59 -9.91
C ASP A 14 5.19 -10.25 -8.50
N SER A 15 6.00 -9.65 -7.62
CA SER A 15 5.46 -9.23 -6.32
C SER A 15 4.49 -8.07 -6.47
N THR A 16 3.37 -8.27 -5.83
CA THR A 16 2.25 -7.35 -5.66
C THR A 16 2.41 -6.48 -4.43
N ASP A 17 3.52 -6.65 -3.70
CA ASP A 17 3.80 -5.96 -2.47
C ASP A 17 4.71 -4.76 -2.72
N ASN A 18 4.42 -3.65 -2.03
CA ASN A 18 5.31 -2.52 -1.96
C ASN A 18 5.26 -1.83 -0.61
N LEU A 19 6.45 -1.53 -0.08
CA LEU A 19 6.61 -0.68 1.10
C LEU A 19 6.89 0.75 0.66
N LEU A 20 5.96 1.66 0.92
CA LEU A 20 6.07 3.09 0.64
C LEU A 20 6.38 3.81 1.94
N ARG A 21 7.47 4.58 2.00
CA ARG A 21 7.72 5.47 3.13
C ARG A 21 6.92 6.77 2.94
N VAL A 22 5.99 7.05 3.86
CA VAL A 22 5.12 8.24 3.79
C VAL A 22 5.73 9.43 4.55
N ASN A 23 6.49 9.18 5.61
CA ASN A 23 7.21 10.20 6.34
C ASN A 23 8.64 9.74 6.67
N LYS A 24 9.64 10.56 6.31
CA LYS A 24 11.06 10.25 6.54
C LYS A 24 11.49 10.44 8.00
N ALA A 25 10.89 11.39 8.72
CA ALA A 25 11.27 11.73 10.08
C ALA A 25 10.66 10.77 11.11
N ASP A 26 9.46 10.26 10.81
CA ASP A 26 8.63 9.52 11.78
C ASP A 26 8.61 7.99 11.57
N HIS A 27 9.51 7.45 10.74
CA HIS A 27 9.55 6.02 10.37
C HIS A 27 8.17 5.44 10.04
N GLU A 28 7.43 6.17 9.20
CA GLU A 28 6.05 5.87 8.86
C GLU A 28 5.97 5.30 7.43
N TYR A 29 5.26 4.20 7.29
CA TYR A 29 5.19 3.41 6.05
C TYR A 29 3.78 2.95 5.73
N LEU A 30 3.51 2.81 4.44
CA LEU A 30 2.37 2.07 3.90
C LEU A 30 2.88 0.81 3.22
N LEU A 31 2.53 -0.35 3.78
CA LEU A 31 2.72 -1.63 3.12
C LEU A 31 1.46 -1.95 2.34
N ASN A 32 1.56 -1.94 1.02
CA ASN A 32 0.49 -2.41 0.15
C ASN A 32 0.79 -3.84 -0.27
N SER A 33 -0.23 -4.68 -0.28
CA SER A 33 -0.21 -6.03 -0.83
C SER A 33 -1.44 -6.19 -1.72
N SER A 34 -1.24 -6.60 -2.97
CA SER A 34 -2.34 -6.80 -3.93
C SER A 34 -2.47 -8.22 -4.43
N SER A 35 -3.60 -8.50 -5.08
CA SER A 35 -3.75 -9.65 -5.97
C SER A 35 -2.78 -9.54 -7.17
N PRO A 36 -2.24 -10.66 -7.70
CA PRO A 36 -1.34 -10.66 -8.86
C PRO A 36 -2.03 -10.19 -10.14
N GLU A 37 -3.33 -10.48 -10.23
CA GLU A 37 -4.20 -10.14 -11.33
C GLU A 37 -5.34 -9.23 -10.85
N PRO A 38 -5.89 -8.38 -11.72
CA PRO A 38 -7.07 -7.61 -11.38
C PRO A 38 -8.28 -8.53 -11.23
N LYS A 39 -9.28 -8.06 -10.50
CA LYS A 39 -10.56 -8.76 -10.31
C LYS A 39 -11.20 -9.05 -11.67
N GLN A 40 -11.72 -10.26 -11.87
CA GLN A 40 -12.25 -10.70 -13.18
C GLN A 40 -13.28 -9.72 -13.74
N GLY A 41 -13.03 -9.23 -14.96
CA GLY A 41 -13.90 -8.28 -15.67
C GLY A 41 -13.71 -6.81 -15.27
N GLU A 42 -12.83 -6.50 -14.32
CA GLU A 42 -12.53 -5.14 -13.85
C GLU A 42 -11.03 -4.84 -14.06
N LEU A 43 -10.66 -3.56 -14.26
CA LEU A 43 -9.26 -3.11 -14.34
C LEU A 43 -8.71 -2.72 -12.95
N GLN A 44 -9.25 -3.30 -11.88
CA GLN A 44 -8.94 -2.98 -10.50
C GLN A 44 -8.38 -4.20 -9.77
N TYR A 45 -7.37 -3.98 -8.94
CA TYR A 45 -6.76 -5.00 -8.09
C TYR A 45 -7.35 -4.89 -6.69
N GLU A 46 -7.45 -6.03 -6.02
CA GLU A 46 -7.78 -6.09 -4.61
C GLU A 46 -6.52 -5.85 -3.80
N PHE A 47 -6.63 -5.00 -2.78
CA PHE A 47 -5.52 -4.61 -1.91
C PHE A 47 -5.84 -4.81 -0.45
N VAL A 48 -4.79 -5.14 0.30
CA VAL A 48 -4.64 -4.82 1.72
C VAL A 48 -3.54 -3.76 1.85
N GLN A 49 -3.83 -2.68 2.57
CA GLN A 49 -2.89 -1.60 2.88
C GLN A 49 -2.74 -1.50 4.39
N LEU A 50 -1.52 -1.67 4.90
CA LEU A 50 -1.17 -1.49 6.31
C LEU A 50 -0.49 -0.15 6.52
N HIS A 51 -0.90 0.57 7.56
CA HIS A 51 -0.21 1.75 8.04
C HIS A 51 0.69 1.39 9.23
N LEU A 52 1.98 1.64 9.07
CA LEU A 52 3.03 1.23 9.99
C LEU A 52 3.77 2.46 10.52
N LYS A 53 4.03 2.51 11.83
CA LYS A 53 4.90 3.52 12.45
C LYS A 53 5.76 2.87 13.52
N GLU A 54 7.06 3.09 13.50
CA GLU A 54 8.00 2.56 14.51
C GLU A 54 7.83 1.04 14.74
N ASN A 55 7.64 0.28 13.66
CA ASN A 55 7.36 -1.17 13.64
C ASN A 55 6.02 -1.61 14.27
N GLN A 56 5.08 -0.69 14.48
CA GLN A 56 3.71 -0.99 14.92
C GLN A 56 2.71 -0.79 13.78
N VAL A 57 1.73 -1.68 13.67
CA VAL A 57 0.59 -1.50 12.75
C VAL A 57 -0.43 -0.58 13.43
N LEU A 58 -0.62 0.62 12.89
CA LEU A 58 -1.59 1.59 13.39
C LEU A 58 -2.99 1.36 12.82
N SER A 59 -3.06 0.98 11.55
CA SER A 59 -4.32 0.69 10.87
C SER A 59 -4.11 -0.26 9.70
N ALA A 60 -5.20 -0.89 9.27
CA ALA A 60 -5.24 -1.64 8.04
C ALA A 60 -6.54 -1.36 7.27
N SER A 61 -6.42 -1.29 5.95
CA SER A 61 -7.52 -1.07 5.02
C SER A 61 -7.51 -2.15 3.96
N ALA A 62 -8.70 -2.56 3.50
CA ALA A 62 -8.85 -3.41 2.33
C ALA A 62 -9.78 -2.75 1.32
N GLY A 63 -9.48 -2.93 0.03
CA GLY A 63 -10.23 -2.25 -1.01
C GLY A 63 -9.67 -2.44 -2.41
N LEU A 64 -9.98 -1.51 -3.31
CA LEU A 64 -9.69 -1.61 -4.73
C LEU A 64 -8.86 -0.42 -5.21
N ASP A 65 -7.88 -0.68 -6.07
CA ASP A 65 -7.15 0.36 -6.82
C ASP A 65 -6.75 -0.16 -8.21
N SER A 66 -6.67 0.74 -9.19
CA SER A 66 -6.20 0.40 -10.54
C SER A 66 -4.68 0.31 -10.65
N ARG A 67 -3.95 0.91 -9.70
CA ARG A 67 -2.49 0.92 -9.65
C ARG A 67 -2.01 -0.22 -8.77
N LYS A 68 -0.94 -0.91 -9.19
CA LYS A 68 -0.25 -1.95 -8.40
C LYS A 68 0.46 -1.47 -7.11
N ALA A 69 0.43 -0.17 -6.81
CA ALA A 69 1.09 0.42 -5.64
C ALA A 69 0.52 1.80 -5.32
N PRO A 70 -0.69 1.86 -4.76
CA PRO A 70 -1.33 3.12 -4.42
C PRO A 70 -0.78 3.72 -3.13
N GLU A 71 -0.76 5.06 -3.04
CA GLU A 71 -0.49 5.75 -1.78
C GLU A 71 -1.72 5.78 -0.87
N GLN A 72 -2.89 5.68 -1.47
CA GLN A 72 -4.18 5.54 -0.80
C GLN A 72 -5.07 4.78 -1.78
N LEU A 73 -5.84 3.82 -1.26
CA LEU A 73 -6.79 3.05 -2.06
C LEU A 73 -7.82 3.99 -2.71
N GLN A 74 -8.08 3.78 -4.00
CA GLN A 74 -9.14 4.47 -4.71
C GLN A 74 -10.52 4.19 -4.09
N SER A 75 -10.76 2.97 -3.61
CA SER A 75 -11.95 2.59 -2.87
C SER A 75 -11.58 1.78 -1.65
N THR A 76 -11.96 2.24 -0.46
CA THR A 76 -11.83 1.49 0.79
C THR A 76 -13.13 0.78 1.10
N LEU A 77 -13.08 -0.53 1.23
CA LEU A 77 -14.23 -1.38 1.54
C LEU A 77 -14.26 -1.80 3.01
N LEU A 78 -13.09 -1.98 3.61
CA LEU A 78 -12.93 -2.30 5.03
C LEU A 78 -11.79 -1.47 5.62
N GLN A 79 -11.94 -1.08 6.87
CA GLN A 79 -10.91 -0.38 7.62
C GLN A 79 -10.95 -0.80 9.09
N CYS A 80 -9.77 -0.96 9.68
CA CYS A 80 -9.58 -1.19 11.10
C CYS A 80 -8.43 -0.32 11.63
N ASN A 81 -8.57 0.12 12.87
CA ASN A 81 -7.55 0.88 13.59
C ASN A 81 -7.15 0.08 14.82
N PHE A 82 -5.87 0.07 15.15
CA PHE A 82 -5.31 -0.65 16.28
C PHE A 82 -4.84 0.37 17.33
N SER A 83 -5.10 0.05 18.60
CA SER A 83 -4.81 0.87 19.78
C SER A 83 -3.62 0.35 20.56
#